data_AF-A0A224Y0B4-F1
#
_entry.id   AF-A0A224Y0B4-F1
#
_cell.length_a   1.000
_cell.length_b   1.000
_cell.length_c   1.000
_cell.angle_alpha   90.00
_cell.angle_beta   90.00
_cell.angle_gamma   90.00
#
_symmetry.space_group_name_H-M   'P 1'
#
loop_
_entity.id
_entity.type
_entity.pdbx_description
1 polymer ?
#
loop_
_entity_poly.entity_id
_entity_poly.type
_entity_poly.pdbx_seq_one_letter_code
_entity_poly.pdbx_strand_id
1 'polypeptide(L)'
;LPIFKSTYFQKSLFFQPFASSRLFSIPTAELRRGANPGDDSDLPVTVTGHKSSQAAALCTDFRDGSLVFSPVTETAVASWLPGSADHKLLAYSPELLQIVTDIRPALTDEGHLWLVSTRLQKFFRRTISPQEINLRVMRLVPDQLLLNNTFYYYKKK
;
A
#
# COMPACT_ATOMS: atom_id res chain seq x y z
N LEU A 1 -9.19 -10.80 -24.08
CA LEU A 1 -9.28 -10.34 -22.66
C LEU A 1 -9.92 -8.95 -22.68
N PRO A 2 -11.11 -8.74 -22.11
CA PRO A 2 -11.68 -7.42 -22.07
C PRO A 2 -10.87 -6.59 -21.06
N ILE A 3 -10.14 -5.60 -21.57
CA ILE A 3 -9.49 -4.57 -20.78
C ILE A 3 -10.63 -3.88 -20.02
N PHE A 4 -10.68 -4.03 -18.70
CA PHE A 4 -11.57 -3.24 -17.84
C PHE A 4 -11.26 -1.76 -18.09
N LYS A 5 -12.03 -1.13 -18.97
CA LYS A 5 -12.10 0.33 -19.08
C LYS A 5 -12.87 0.81 -17.87
N SER A 6 -12.19 1.01 -16.75
CA SER A 6 -12.73 1.86 -15.69
C SER A 6 -12.74 3.29 -16.22
N THR A 7 -13.93 3.73 -16.66
CA THR A 7 -14.16 5.04 -17.27
C THR A 7 -14.19 6.20 -16.28
N TYR A 8 -13.92 5.97 -14.98
CA TYR A 8 -14.01 7.01 -13.95
C TYR A 8 -12.89 7.00 -12.90
N PHE A 9 -11.73 6.41 -13.18
CA PHE A 9 -10.54 6.92 -12.50
C PHE A 9 -10.25 8.30 -13.08
N GLN A 10 -10.67 9.34 -12.36
CA GLN A 10 -9.97 10.62 -12.44
C GLN A 10 -8.48 10.26 -12.34
N LYS A 11 -7.73 10.48 -13.43
CA LYS A 11 -6.33 10.05 -13.53
C LYS A 11 -5.52 10.90 -12.56
N SER A 12 -5.53 10.54 -11.29
CA SER A 12 -4.84 11.24 -10.22
C SER A 12 -3.59 10.47 -9.85
N LEU A 13 -2.49 11.19 -9.66
CA LEU A 13 -1.30 10.67 -9.02
C LEU A 13 -1.50 10.80 -7.51
N PHE A 14 -1.48 9.66 -6.81
CA PHE A 14 -1.46 9.62 -5.36
C PHE A 14 -0.02 9.52 -4.86
N PHE A 15 0.31 10.30 -3.84
CA PHE A 15 1.65 10.31 -3.26
C PHE A 15 1.62 10.63 -1.77
N GLN A 16 2.74 10.35 -1.09
CA GLN A 16 2.91 10.63 0.33
C GLN A 16 4.37 10.98 0.65
N PRO A 17 4.62 11.99 1.49
CA PRO A 17 5.90 12.13 2.18
C PRO A 17 6.04 11.02 3.23
N PHE A 18 7.24 10.43 3.34
CA PHE A 18 7.49 9.41 4.37
C PHE A 18 7.22 9.94 5.78
N ALA A 19 7.63 11.18 6.09
CA ALA A 19 7.43 11.80 7.41
C ALA A 19 5.99 12.31 7.66
N SER A 20 4.99 11.83 6.91
CA SER A 20 3.60 12.23 7.06
C SER A 20 2.64 11.03 7.05
N SER A 21 1.58 11.11 7.84
CA SER A 21 0.44 10.21 7.74
C SER A 21 -0.53 10.61 6.64
N ARG A 22 -0.44 11.83 6.08
CA ARG A 22 -1.36 12.32 5.04
C ARG A 22 -1.11 11.65 3.69
N LEU A 23 -2.18 11.50 2.92
CA LEU A 23 -2.17 11.07 1.53
C LEU A 23 -2.57 12.27 0.66
N PHE A 24 -1.82 12.48 -0.41
CA PHE A 24 -2.03 13.60 -1.33
C PHE A 24 -2.42 13.08 -2.70
N SER A 25 -3.15 13.90 -3.45
CA SER A 25 -3.48 13.63 -4.83
C SER A 25 -3.32 14.86 -5.70
N ILE A 26 -2.93 14.65 -6.96
CA ILE A 26 -2.91 15.67 -8.01
C ILE A 26 -3.42 15.08 -9.32
N PRO A 27 -4.30 15.77 -10.07
CA PRO A 27 -4.69 15.30 -11.39
C PRO A 27 -3.47 15.22 -12.33
N THR A 28 -3.26 14.08 -12.99
CA THR A 28 -2.15 13.89 -13.94
C THR A 28 -2.25 14.80 -15.16
N ALA A 29 -3.42 15.35 -15.46
CA ALA A 29 -3.59 16.38 -16.50
C ALA A 29 -2.75 17.64 -16.20
N GLU A 30 -2.65 18.01 -14.92
CA GLU A 30 -1.84 19.15 -14.46
C GLU A 30 -0.35 18.86 -14.65
N LEU A 31 0.10 17.67 -14.27
CA LEU A 31 1.49 17.23 -14.46
C LEU A 31 1.89 17.11 -15.93
N ARG A 32 0.95 16.78 -16.81
CA ARG A 32 1.18 16.62 -18.26
C ARG A 32 1.23 17.93 -19.02
N ARG A 33 0.80 19.06 -18.43
CA ARG A 33 0.84 20.37 -19.08
C ARG A 33 2.28 20.86 -19.34
N GLY A 34 3.27 20.25 -18.69
CA GLY A 34 4.68 20.62 -18.81
C GLY A 34 5.08 21.66 -17.77
N ALA A 35 6.24 22.30 -18.00
CA ALA A 35 6.72 23.37 -17.12
C ALA A 35 5.67 24.49 -17.06
N ASN A 36 5.43 25.00 -15.85
CA ASN A 36 4.45 26.05 -15.64
C ASN A 36 4.90 27.32 -16.38
N PRO A 37 4.19 27.82 -17.41
CA PRO A 37 4.69 28.87 -18.30
C PRO A 37 4.76 30.26 -17.66
N GLY A 38 4.23 30.44 -16.45
CA GLY A 38 4.25 31.70 -15.71
C GLY A 38 4.20 31.45 -14.21
N ASP A 39 5.09 32.12 -13.50
CA ASP A 39 5.19 32.38 -12.05
C ASP A 39 4.33 31.51 -11.12
N ASP A 40 5.00 30.72 -10.27
CA ASP A 40 4.60 30.33 -8.91
C ASP A 40 3.16 29.81 -8.65
N SER A 41 2.36 29.51 -9.68
CA SER A 41 1.02 28.99 -9.44
C SER A 41 1.12 27.59 -8.85
N ASP A 42 0.64 27.47 -7.61
CA ASP A 42 0.66 26.24 -6.84
C ASP A 42 0.01 25.11 -7.65
N LEU A 43 0.69 23.98 -7.71
CA LEU A 43 0.07 22.75 -8.22
C LEU A 43 -1.16 22.43 -7.36
N PRO A 44 -2.29 22.03 -7.95
CA PRO A 44 -3.54 21.78 -7.22
C PRO A 44 -3.48 20.43 -6.49
N VAL A 45 -2.58 20.37 -5.50
CA VAL A 45 -2.40 19.23 -4.60
C VAL A 45 -3.50 19.27 -3.55
N THR A 46 -4.19 18.13 -3.40
CA THR A 46 -5.25 17.97 -2.41
C THR A 46 -4.86 16.91 -1.39
N VAL A 47 -5.21 17.13 -0.12
CA VAL A 47 -5.18 16.05 0.87
C VAL A 47 -6.39 15.16 0.61
N THR A 48 -6.15 13.91 0.22
CA THR A 48 -7.23 12.97 -0.12
C THR A 48 -7.63 12.11 1.07
N GLY A 49 -6.70 11.82 1.98
CA GLY A 49 -6.94 10.94 3.11
C GLY A 49 -5.78 10.93 4.10
N HIS A 50 -5.85 10.02 5.06
CA HIS A 50 -4.82 9.83 6.08
C HIS A 50 -4.62 8.35 6.37
N LYS A 51 -3.43 8.03 6.89
CA LYS A 51 -3.06 6.71 7.43
C LYS A 51 -2.97 6.82 8.94
N SER A 52 -2.90 5.69 9.64
CA SER A 52 -2.68 5.65 11.08
C SER A 52 -1.24 6.01 11.48
N SER A 53 -0.26 5.71 10.62
CA SER A 53 1.15 6.12 10.78
C SER A 53 1.83 6.36 9.43
N GLN A 54 3.11 6.73 9.46
CA GLN A 54 3.96 6.88 8.28
C GLN A 54 4.05 5.58 7.49
N ALA A 55 4.22 5.67 6.17
CA ALA A 55 4.43 4.51 5.32
C ALA A 55 5.47 4.84 4.25
N ALA A 56 6.33 3.88 3.90
CA ALA A 56 7.25 4.02 2.78
C ALA A 56 6.55 3.61 1.47
N ALA A 57 5.98 2.41 1.45
CA ALA A 57 5.25 1.92 0.29
C ALA A 57 3.87 2.56 0.12
N LEU A 58 3.51 2.83 -1.13
CA LEU A 58 2.18 3.23 -1.58
C LEU A 58 2.00 2.74 -3.03
N CYS A 59 0.87 2.11 -3.33
CA CYS A 59 0.46 1.83 -4.70
C CYS A 59 -1.05 1.93 -4.85
N THR A 60 -1.52 1.96 -6.09
CA THR A 60 -2.95 1.81 -6.41
C THR A 60 -3.21 0.38 -6.85
N ASP A 61 -4.20 -0.27 -6.25
CA ASP A 61 -4.72 -1.55 -6.72
C ASP A 61 -5.53 -1.33 -8.00
N PHE A 62 -5.13 -1.95 -9.11
CA PHE A 62 -5.80 -1.75 -10.40
C PHE A 62 -7.17 -2.47 -10.46
N ARG A 63 -7.52 -3.30 -9.47
CA ARG A 63 -8.79 -4.05 -9.43
C ARG A 63 -9.96 -3.15 -9.05
N ASP A 64 -9.79 -2.35 -8.01
CA ASP A 64 -10.84 -1.50 -7.42
C ASP A 64 -10.43 -0.03 -7.26
N GLY A 65 -9.16 0.31 -7.50
CA GLY A 65 -8.64 1.67 -7.35
C GLY A 65 -8.27 2.05 -5.93
N SER A 66 -8.31 1.10 -5.00
CA SER A 66 -7.90 1.36 -3.63
C SER A 66 -6.42 1.70 -3.55
N LEU A 67 -6.07 2.56 -2.61
CA LEU A 67 -4.70 2.82 -2.22
C LEU A 67 -4.25 1.74 -1.24
N VAL A 68 -3.12 1.11 -1.54
CA VAL A 68 -2.49 0.11 -0.68
C VAL A 68 -1.21 0.69 -0.12
N PHE A 69 -1.05 0.61 1.20
CA PHE A 69 0.10 1.13 1.92
C PHE A 69 0.38 0.29 3.16
N SER A 70 1.58 0.47 3.74
CA SER A 70 1.99 -0.26 4.94
C SER A 70 2.43 0.70 6.05
N PRO A 71 1.53 1.01 6.99
CA PRO A 71 1.84 1.84 8.16
C PRO A 71 2.91 1.18 9.03
N VAL A 72 3.99 1.91 9.34
CA VAL A 72 5.18 1.37 10.02
C VAL A 72 4.94 0.99 11.47
N THR A 73 4.03 1.69 12.17
CA THR A 73 3.74 1.43 13.58
C THR A 73 2.94 0.13 13.75
N GLU A 74 2.03 -0.12 12.82
CA GLU A 74 1.06 -1.22 12.87
C GLU A 74 1.65 -2.52 12.31
N THR A 75 2.75 -2.46 11.57
CA THR A 75 3.35 -3.63 10.91
C THR A 75 2.32 -4.43 10.08
N ALA A 76 1.57 -3.69 9.28
CA ALA A 76 0.41 -4.15 8.54
C ALA A 76 0.44 -3.67 7.09
N VAL A 77 -0.32 -4.33 6.22
CA VAL A 77 -0.69 -3.82 4.90
C VAL A 77 -2.18 -3.48 4.95
N ALA A 78 -2.51 -2.25 4.60
CA ALA A 78 -3.88 -1.75 4.57
C ALA A 78 -4.25 -1.30 3.15
N SER A 79 -5.54 -1.36 2.86
CA SER A 79 -6.17 -0.85 1.65
C SER A 79 -7.23 0.18 2.02
N TRP A 80 -7.33 1.25 1.24
CA TRP A 80 -8.33 2.28 1.43
C TRP A 80 -8.75 2.86 0.09
N LEU A 81 -10.06 2.82 -0.18
CA LEU A 81 -10.62 3.45 -1.38
C LEU A 81 -10.78 4.95 -1.14
N PRO A 82 -10.23 5.84 -2.00
CA PRO A 82 -10.40 7.27 -1.82
C PRO A 82 -11.85 7.71 -1.70
N GLY A 83 -12.16 8.45 -0.62
CA GLY A 83 -13.52 8.88 -0.27
C GLY A 83 -14.31 7.90 0.60
N SER A 84 -13.80 6.68 0.83
CA SER A 84 -14.37 5.73 1.80
C SER A 84 -14.11 6.19 3.23
N ALA A 85 -15.06 5.93 4.12
CA ALA A 85 -14.87 6.10 5.56
C ALA A 85 -13.95 5.01 6.15
N ASP A 86 -14.00 3.80 5.58
CA ASP A 86 -13.36 2.62 6.15
C ASP A 86 -12.07 2.24 5.44
N HIS A 87 -11.09 1.82 6.26
CA HIS A 87 -9.86 1.16 5.84
C HIS A 87 -10.00 -0.35 5.99
N LYS A 88 -9.46 -1.11 5.04
CA LYS A 88 -9.41 -2.57 5.09
C LYS A 88 -8.02 -3.05 5.46
N LEU A 89 -7.91 -3.87 6.51
CA LEU A 89 -6.69 -4.61 6.82
C LEU A 89 -6.54 -5.75 5.81
N LEU A 90 -5.42 -5.78 5.08
CA LEU A 90 -5.12 -6.87 4.14
C LEU A 90 -4.20 -7.93 4.74
N ALA A 91 -3.22 -7.51 5.54
CA ALA A 91 -2.31 -8.41 6.24
C ALA A 91 -1.73 -7.74 7.49
N TYR A 92 -1.40 -8.55 8.49
CA TYR A 92 -0.74 -8.11 9.72
C TYR A 92 0.31 -9.13 10.13
N SER A 93 1.53 -8.67 10.38
CA SER A 93 2.60 -9.51 10.93
C SER A 93 3.75 -8.63 11.44
N PRO A 94 3.91 -8.50 12.77
CA PRO A 94 5.02 -7.72 13.36
C PRO A 94 6.41 -8.32 13.08
N GLU A 95 6.46 -9.58 12.63
CA GLU A 95 7.69 -10.23 12.21
C GLU A 95 8.00 -10.00 10.73
N LEU A 96 7.01 -10.18 9.86
CA LEU A 96 7.20 -10.17 8.41
C LEU A 96 7.09 -8.76 7.80
N LEU A 97 6.26 -7.88 8.39
CA LEU A 97 5.88 -6.57 7.84
C LEU A 97 6.46 -5.40 8.67
N GLN A 98 7.74 -5.47 9.04
CA GLN A 98 8.38 -4.44 9.86
C GLN A 98 8.47 -3.08 9.16
N ILE A 99 9.21 -3.00 8.05
CA ILE A 99 9.25 -1.80 7.20
C ILE A 99 9.12 -2.24 5.74
N VAL A 100 7.89 -2.13 5.22
CA VAL A 100 7.59 -2.39 3.82
C VAL A 100 7.98 -1.17 2.98
N THR A 101 9.00 -1.33 2.14
CA THR A 101 9.60 -0.24 1.36
C THR A 101 8.99 -0.09 -0.03
N ASP A 102 8.44 -1.17 -0.58
CA ASP A 102 7.76 -1.15 -1.87
C ASP A 102 6.57 -2.12 -1.86
N ILE A 103 5.48 -1.75 -2.55
CA ILE A 103 4.32 -2.59 -2.83
C ILE A 103 3.96 -2.34 -4.29
N ARG A 104 3.79 -3.41 -5.07
CA ARG A 104 3.43 -3.31 -6.48
C ARG A 104 2.38 -4.34 -6.86
N PRO A 105 1.32 -3.94 -7.59
CA PRO A 105 0.50 -4.89 -8.30
C PRO A 105 1.29 -5.53 -9.46
N ALA A 106 1.27 -6.85 -9.56
CA ALA A 106 1.91 -7.58 -10.64
C ALA A 106 0.90 -8.02 -11.70
N LEU A 107 0.81 -7.28 -12.81
CA LEU A 107 -0.11 -7.61 -13.92
C LEU A 107 0.14 -9.00 -14.52
N THR A 108 1.37 -9.51 -14.42
CA THR A 108 1.77 -10.84 -14.89
C THR A 108 1.43 -11.97 -13.91
N ASP A 109 0.97 -11.65 -12.70
CA ASP A 109 0.65 -12.61 -11.63
C ASP A 109 -0.75 -12.32 -11.09
N GLU A 110 -1.72 -12.33 -12.01
CA GLU A 110 -3.16 -12.09 -11.73
C GLU A 110 -3.44 -10.80 -10.98
N GLY A 111 -2.48 -9.88 -10.99
CA GLY A 111 -2.58 -8.64 -10.28
C GLY A 111 -2.50 -8.75 -8.75
N HIS A 112 -1.90 -9.84 -8.26
CA HIS A 112 -1.50 -9.97 -6.86
C HIS A 112 -0.53 -8.87 -6.47
N LEU A 113 -0.53 -8.55 -5.18
CA LEU A 113 0.33 -7.51 -4.63
C LEU A 113 1.64 -8.14 -4.18
N TRP A 114 2.74 -7.65 -4.72
CA TRP A 114 4.07 -8.01 -4.30
C TRP A 114 4.62 -6.93 -3.39
N LEU A 115 5.29 -7.32 -2.32
CA LEU A 115 5.84 -6.38 -1.34
C LEU A 115 7.27 -6.73 -0.95
N VAL A 116 8.05 -5.68 -0.68
CA VAL A 116 9.41 -5.79 -0.16
C VAL A 116 9.41 -5.27 1.27
N SER A 117 9.74 -6.15 2.22
CA SER A 117 9.85 -5.82 3.64
C SER A 117 11.29 -5.95 4.11
N THR A 118 11.70 -5.00 4.95
CA THR A 118 13.08 -4.84 5.41
C THR A 118 13.15 -4.68 6.92
N ARG A 119 14.35 -4.80 7.48
CA ARG A 119 14.66 -4.41 8.87
C ARG A 119 15.38 -3.06 8.94
N LEU A 120 14.91 -2.07 8.18
CA LEU A 120 15.56 -0.77 8.06
C LEU A 120 15.79 -0.07 9.41
N GLN A 121 14.92 -0.27 10.40
CA GLN A 121 15.09 0.22 11.77
C GLN A 121 16.28 -0.43 12.49
N LYS A 122 16.57 -1.72 12.25
CA LYS A 122 17.77 -2.39 12.78
C LYS A 122 19.02 -1.94 12.05
N PHE A 123 18.92 -1.71 10.74
CA PHE A 123 20.02 -1.17 9.94
C PHE A 123 20.47 0.21 10.46
N PHE A 124 19.53 1.15 10.64
CA PHE A 124 19.85 2.47 11.18
C PHE A 124 20.40 2.43 12.61
N ARG A 125 19.93 1.49 13.44
CA ARG A 125 20.43 1.29 14.81
C ARG A 125 21.72 0.47 14.89
N ARG A 126 22.24 -0.03 13.75
CA ARG A 126 23.40 -0.93 13.70
C ARG A 126 23.22 -2.21 14.54
N THR A 127 21.99 -2.72 14.59
CA THR A 127 21.60 -3.94 15.34
C THR A 127 21.10 -5.05 14.42
N ILE A 128 21.50 -5.02 13.14
CA ILE A 128 21.16 -6.07 12.17
C ILE A 128 21.90 -7.37 12.52
N SER A 129 21.20 -8.50 12.48
CA SER A 129 21.78 -9.81 12.76
C SER A 129 21.82 -10.63 11.48
N PRO A 130 22.97 -11.20 11.10
CA PRO A 130 23.05 -12.12 9.95
C PRO A 130 22.39 -13.47 10.24
N GLN A 131 22.04 -13.77 11.49
CA GLN A 131 21.30 -14.97 11.88
C GLN A 131 19.78 -14.84 11.66
N GLU A 132 19.30 -13.66 11.26
CA GLU A 132 17.89 -13.41 10.97
C GLU A 132 17.66 -13.12 9.48
N ILE A 133 16.44 -13.41 9.00
CA ILE A 133 15.99 -12.93 7.69
C ILE A 133 15.72 -11.42 7.79
N ASN A 134 16.53 -10.62 7.08
CA ASN A 134 16.50 -9.14 7.13
C ASN A 134 15.74 -8.48 5.98
N LEU A 135 15.58 -9.20 4.86
CA LEU A 135 14.92 -8.75 3.64
C LEU A 135 13.96 -9.85 3.19
N ARG A 136 12.75 -9.46 2.79
CA ARG A 136 11.73 -10.39 2.30
C ARG A 136 11.06 -9.80 1.07
N VAL A 137 10.94 -10.60 0.02
CA VAL A 137 10.02 -10.36 -1.09
C VAL A 137 8.85 -11.31 -0.88
N MET A 138 7.64 -10.77 -0.74
CA MET A 138 6.45 -11.54 -0.42
C MET A 138 5.34 -11.24 -1.41
N ARG A 139 4.48 -12.22 -1.62
CA ARG A 139 3.27 -12.09 -2.42
C ARG A 139 2.07 -12.13 -1.49
N LEU A 140 1.19 -11.13 -1.60
CA LEU A 140 -0.09 -11.07 -0.93
C LEU A 140 -1.18 -11.54 -1.90
N VAL A 141 -1.74 -12.69 -1.59
CA VAL A 141 -2.82 -13.32 -2.34
C VAL A 141 -4.14 -13.14 -1.59
N PRO A 142 -5.29 -13.11 -2.29
CA PRO A 142 -6.60 -13.20 -1.63
C PRO A 142 -6.67 -14.46 -0.76
N ASP A 143 -7.41 -14.38 0.34
CA ASP A 143 -7.75 -15.59 1.10
C ASP A 143 -8.39 -16.60 0.15
N GLN A 144 -7.76 -17.77 0.05
CA GLN A 144 -8.40 -18.89 -0.59
C GLN A 144 -9.52 -19.33 0.35
N LEU A 145 -10.75 -19.37 -0.17
CA LEU A 145 -11.83 -20.12 0.46
C LEU A 145 -11.36 -21.58 0.50
N LEU A 146 -10.71 -21.96 1.59
CA LEU A 146 -10.58 -23.35 1.97
C LEU A 146 -12.01 -23.79 2.26
N LEU A 147 -12.69 -24.31 1.24
CA LEU A 147 -13.83 -25.20 1.42
C LEU A 147 -13.30 -26.42 2.16
N ASN A 148 -13.05 -26.26 3.46
CA ASN A 148 -12.79 -27.35 4.35
C ASN A 148 -14.12 -27.68 5.02
N ASN A 149 -14.50 -28.96 4.98
CA ASN A 149 -15.68 -29.45 5.69
C ASN A 149 -15.33 -29.74 7.16
N THR A 150 -14.46 -28.92 7.76
CA THR A 150 -13.89 -29.19 9.10
C THR A 150 -14.50 -28.22 10.11
N PHE A 151 -15.36 -28.74 10.97
CA PHE A 151 -15.88 -28.02 12.12
C PHE A 151 -14.97 -28.24 13.32
N TYR A 152 -14.46 -27.14 13.91
CA TYR A 152 -13.81 -27.20 15.21
C TYR A 152 -14.88 -27.09 16.31
N TYR A 153 -15.04 -28.13 17.13
CA TYR A 153 -15.87 -28.06 18.33
C TYR A 153 -15.06 -27.53 19.52
N TYR A 154 -15.76 -26.90 20.48
CA TYR A 154 -15.22 -26.11 21.58
C TYR A 154 -13.97 -26.67 22.27
N LYS A 155 -12.98 -25.80 22.48
CA LYS A 155 -11.89 -26.01 23.44
C LYS A 155 -12.43 -25.77 24.84
N LYS A 156 -12.55 -26.83 25.67
CA LYS A 156 -12.81 -26.66 27.12
C LYS A 156 -11.66 -25.82 27.72
N LYS A 157 -12.06 -24.85 28.57
CA LYS A 157 -11.17 -23.92 29.28
C LYS A 157 -10.07 -24.64 30.05
#